data_AF-A0A6A5H7R4-F1
#
_entry.id   AF-A0A6A5H7R4-F1
#
_cell.length_a   1.000
_cell.length_b   1.000
_cell.length_c   1.000
_cell.angle_alpha   90.00
_cell.angle_beta   90.00
_cell.angle_gamma   90.00
#
_symmetry.space_group_name_H-M   'P 1'
#
loop_
_entity.id
_entity.type
_entity.pdbx_description
1 polymer ?
#
loop_
_entity_poly.entity_id
_entity_poly.type
_entity_poly.pdbx_seq_one_letter_code
_entity_poly.pdbx_strand_id
1 'polypeptide(L)'
;MQLPIEKERQVAMFRYNLLTDSDTLESLGGLLENEYPLKLYRANDIRRITMRYLSSESREIAFFARKLIVQIDDMERKMEQIEIERSMKRGNESFTSSSVETSTKPLPLSEDAISCKRTMPTIFVPKKRGAVPVACQKPQKPEVQIPEINRISVEKKMKEERRIEEYLERKKLIAEEKKREEAIRVSKVKNAFEEARLKRKQEAMKAREQGFWEEDQPKPKKAKYSKRRW
;
A
#
# COMPACT_ATOMS: atom_id res chain seq x y z
N MET A 1 -0.47 4.06 -12.60
CA MET A 1 -1.52 4.18 -11.56
C MET A 1 -1.99 5.62 -11.56
N GLN A 2 -3.01 5.93 -12.37
CA GLN A 2 -3.60 7.27 -12.44
C GLN A 2 -4.46 7.44 -11.18
N LEU A 3 -4.11 8.39 -10.32
CA LEU A 3 -4.90 8.67 -9.13
C LEU A 3 -6.25 9.24 -9.56
N PRO A 4 -7.34 8.97 -8.81
CA PRO A 4 -8.64 9.56 -9.13
C PRO A 4 -8.52 11.09 -9.05
N ILE A 5 -8.76 11.76 -10.18
CA ILE A 5 -8.64 13.22 -10.38
C ILE A 5 -9.37 14.01 -9.29
N GLU A 6 -10.46 13.44 -8.76
CA GLU A 6 -11.26 14.01 -7.68
C GLU A 6 -10.44 14.24 -6.39
N LYS A 7 -9.59 13.27 -6.01
CA LYS A 7 -8.79 13.37 -4.78
C LYS A 7 -7.67 14.39 -4.91
N GLU A 8 -7.08 14.50 -6.10
CA GLU A 8 -6.07 15.52 -6.39
C GLU A 8 -6.64 16.93 -6.24
N ARG A 9 -7.84 17.16 -6.80
CA ARG A 9 -8.55 18.45 -6.66
C ARG A 9 -8.88 18.77 -5.21
N GLN A 10 -9.35 17.81 -4.44
CA GLN A 10 -9.65 18.01 -3.01
C GLN A 10 -8.41 18.40 -2.21
N VAL A 11 -7.30 17.67 -2.36
CA VAL A 11 -6.06 18.00 -1.64
C VAL A 11 -5.53 19.38 -2.06
N ALA A 12 -5.64 19.74 -3.34
CA ALA A 12 -5.28 21.08 -3.80
C ALA A 12 -6.18 22.18 -3.20
N MET A 13 -7.48 21.91 -3.03
CA MET A 13 -8.42 22.80 -2.35
C MET A 13 -8.02 23.01 -0.88
N PHE A 14 -7.77 21.92 -0.14
CA PHE A 14 -7.30 22.01 1.24
C PHE A 14 -5.96 22.73 1.35
N ARG A 15 -5.04 22.50 0.41
CA ARG A 15 -3.77 23.23 0.33
C ARG A 15 -3.99 24.73 0.20
N TYR A 16 -4.90 25.14 -0.71
CA TYR A 16 -5.25 26.53 -0.92
C TYR A 16 -5.79 27.16 0.37
N ASN A 17 -6.76 26.51 0.99
CA ASN A 17 -7.36 26.92 2.26
C ASN A 17 -6.32 27.10 3.37
N LEU A 18 -5.38 26.15 3.50
CA LEU A 18 -4.28 26.24 4.48
C LEU A 18 -3.20 27.26 4.12
N LEU A 19 -3.19 27.81 2.91
CA LEU A 19 -2.30 28.90 2.51
C LEU A 19 -2.95 30.27 2.72
N THR A 20 -4.26 30.35 2.58
CA THR A 20 -5.05 31.57 2.73
C THR A 20 -5.65 31.74 4.13
N ASP A 21 -5.33 30.83 5.05
CA ASP A 21 -5.88 30.74 6.40
C ASP A 21 -7.42 30.70 6.44
N SER A 22 -8.05 30.24 5.35
CA SER A 22 -9.51 30.05 5.24
C SER A 22 -9.88 28.61 5.56
N ASP A 23 -10.94 28.38 6.35
CA ASP A 23 -11.46 27.04 6.69
C ASP A 23 -10.37 26.04 7.11
N THR A 24 -9.40 26.53 7.90
CA THR A 24 -8.18 25.79 8.27
C THR A 24 -8.49 24.54 9.09
N LEU A 25 -9.41 24.67 10.06
CA LEU A 25 -9.85 23.55 10.90
C LEU A 25 -10.51 22.45 10.06
N GLU A 26 -11.43 22.82 9.18
CA GLU A 26 -12.14 21.88 8.32
C GLU A 26 -11.21 21.25 7.28
N SER A 27 -10.26 22.01 6.75
CA SER A 27 -9.24 21.50 5.83
C SER A 27 -8.28 20.52 6.51
N LEU A 28 -7.82 20.82 7.73
CA LEU A 28 -7.00 19.88 8.51
C LEU A 28 -7.77 18.62 8.90
N GLY A 29 -9.03 18.76 9.28
CA GLY A 29 -9.92 17.63 9.57
C GLY A 29 -10.14 16.76 8.34
N GLY A 30 -10.50 17.37 7.21
CA GLY A 30 -10.73 16.68 5.94
C GLY A 30 -9.49 15.96 5.40
N LEU A 31 -8.29 16.53 5.59
CA LEU A 31 -7.03 15.85 5.27
C LEU A 31 -6.79 14.62 6.14
N LEU A 32 -7.17 14.68 7.42
CA LEU A 32 -6.99 13.58 8.36
C LEU A 32 -7.99 12.44 8.13
N GLU A 33 -9.25 12.76 7.83
CA GLU A 33 -10.34 11.80 7.65
C GLU A 33 -10.24 11.01 6.35
N ASN A 34 -9.91 11.68 5.24
CA ASN A 34 -9.98 11.08 3.90
C ASN A 34 -8.73 10.26 3.51
N GLU A 35 -7.74 10.16 4.41
CA GLU A 35 -6.46 9.45 4.29
C GLU A 35 -5.93 9.39 2.85
N TYR A 36 -5.24 10.45 2.42
CA TYR A 36 -4.67 10.55 1.08
C TYR A 36 -3.35 9.78 0.94
N PRO A 37 -3.01 9.26 -0.26
CA PRO A 37 -1.73 8.62 -0.49
C PRO A 37 -0.57 9.61 -0.30
N LEU A 38 0.57 9.12 0.18
CA LEU A 38 1.75 9.94 0.52
C LEU A 38 2.22 10.83 -0.64
N LYS A 39 2.08 10.34 -1.88
CA LYS A 39 2.41 11.08 -3.09
C LYS A 39 1.68 12.43 -3.19
N LEU A 40 0.42 12.48 -2.77
CA LEU A 40 -0.38 13.72 -2.82
C LEU A 40 0.04 14.70 -1.73
N TYR A 41 0.36 14.22 -0.53
CA TYR A 41 0.88 15.07 0.54
C TYR A 41 2.21 15.72 0.14
N ARG A 42 3.10 14.96 -0.51
CA ARG A 42 4.37 15.47 -1.05
C ARG A 42 4.16 16.46 -2.20
N ALA A 43 3.34 16.11 -3.19
CA ALA A 43 3.09 16.97 -4.35
C ALA A 43 2.47 18.33 -3.98
N ASN A 44 1.68 18.37 -2.91
CA ASN A 44 1.01 19.59 -2.44
C ASN A 44 1.74 20.29 -1.28
N ASP A 45 2.92 19.82 -0.87
CA ASP A 45 3.67 20.34 0.27
C ASP A 45 2.85 20.45 1.58
N ILE A 46 1.88 19.56 1.76
CA ILE A 46 0.92 19.63 2.88
C ILE A 46 1.65 19.62 4.22
N ARG A 47 2.62 18.72 4.39
CA ARG A 47 3.42 18.63 5.62
C ARG A 47 4.04 19.99 6.00
N ARG A 48 4.69 20.64 5.03
CA ARG A 48 5.36 21.93 5.24
C ARG A 48 4.36 23.03 5.59
N ILE A 49 3.22 23.05 4.91
CA ILE A 49 2.15 24.02 5.16
C ILE A 49 1.56 23.82 6.56
N THR A 50 1.26 22.57 6.93
CA THR A 50 0.70 22.18 8.23
C THR A 50 1.62 22.55 9.41
N MET A 51 2.94 22.53 9.21
CA MET A 51 3.89 22.92 10.26
C MET A 51 3.66 24.35 10.79
N ARG A 52 3.16 25.27 9.97
CA ARG A 52 2.86 26.65 10.39
C ARG A 52 1.79 26.72 11.48
N TYR A 53 0.93 25.71 11.55
CA TYR A 53 -0.19 25.64 12.47
C TYR A 53 0.14 24.94 13.80
N LEU A 54 1.36 24.44 13.97
CA LEU A 54 1.78 23.76 15.22
C LEU A 54 1.68 24.66 16.45
N SER A 55 1.94 25.96 16.27
CA SER A 55 1.91 27.00 17.29
C SER A 55 0.69 27.92 17.13
N SER A 56 -0.35 27.46 16.44
CA SER A 56 -1.59 28.23 16.29
C SER A 56 -2.25 28.48 17.66
N GLU A 57 -2.85 29.65 17.83
CA GLU A 57 -3.58 30.05 19.04
C GLU A 57 -4.77 29.13 19.32
N SER A 58 -5.41 28.62 18.25
CA SER A 58 -6.47 27.63 18.38
C SER A 58 -5.87 26.27 18.74
N ARG A 59 -6.22 25.80 19.94
CA ARG A 59 -5.79 24.48 20.46
C ARG A 59 -6.20 23.34 19.53
N GLU A 60 -7.36 23.45 18.90
CA GLU A 60 -7.89 22.43 17.98
C GLU A 60 -7.08 22.38 16.70
N ILE A 61 -6.85 23.53 16.06
CA ILE A 61 -6.02 23.62 14.85
C ILE A 61 -4.63 23.05 15.12
N ALA A 62 -4.01 23.45 16.22
CA ALA A 62 -2.70 22.93 16.60
C ALA A 62 -2.70 21.42 16.89
N PHE A 63 -3.79 20.89 17.47
CA PHE A 63 -3.96 19.45 17.69
C PHE A 63 -4.08 18.67 16.38
N PHE A 64 -4.94 19.12 15.46
CA PHE A 64 -5.09 18.49 14.15
C PHE A 64 -3.81 18.58 13.33
N ALA A 65 -3.12 19.72 13.36
CA ALA A 65 -1.84 19.89 12.68
C ALA A 65 -0.78 18.89 13.17
N ARG A 66 -0.62 18.75 14.50
CA ARG A 66 0.27 17.75 15.09
C ARG A 66 -0.08 16.33 14.66
N LYS A 67 -1.37 15.98 14.71
CA LYS A 67 -1.85 14.64 14.36
C LYS A 67 -1.62 14.32 12.89
N LEU A 68 -1.88 15.28 12.00
CA LEU A 68 -1.66 15.13 10.57
C LEU A 68 -0.17 14.98 10.23
N ILE A 69 0.72 15.74 10.90
CA ILE A 69 2.17 15.59 10.72
C ILE A 69 2.64 14.20 11.13
N VAL A 70 2.22 13.70 12.30
CA VAL A 70 2.56 12.35 12.76
C VAL A 70 2.10 11.29 11.75
N GLN A 71 0.88 11.43 11.20
CA GLN A 71 0.37 10.51 10.19
C GLN A 71 1.23 10.52 8.92
N ILE A 72 1.63 11.70 8.44
CA ILE A 72 2.50 11.82 7.27
C ILE A 72 3.87 11.21 7.56
N ASP A 73 4.50 11.53 8.69
CA ASP A 73 5.83 11.00 9.06
C ASP A 73 5.81 9.45 9.19
N ASP A 74 4.72 8.87 9.72
CA ASP A 74 4.54 7.42 9.79
C ASP A 74 4.40 6.79 8.40
N MET A 75 3.70 7.46 7.47
CA MET A 75 3.60 7.00 6.09
C MET A 75 4.95 7.08 5.37
N GLU A 76 5.75 8.10 5.63
CA GLU A 76 7.11 8.25 5.07
C GLU A 76 8.03 7.14 5.55
N ARG A 77 8.06 6.87 6.86
CA ARG A 77 8.85 5.77 7.43
C ARG A 77 8.45 4.42 6.89
N LYS A 78 7.15 4.14 6.74
CA LYS A 78 6.66 2.89 6.14
C LYS A 78 7.08 2.73 4.69
N MET A 79 7.02 3.80 3.90
CA MET A 79 7.43 3.77 2.49
C MET A 79 8.94 3.56 2.33
N GLU A 80 9.75 4.22 3.18
CA GLU A 80 11.21 4.05 3.19
C GLU A 80 11.62 2.64 3.57
N GLN A 81 10.99 2.03 4.59
CA GLN A 81 11.20 0.62 4.94
C GLN A 81 10.87 -0.31 3.77
N ILE A 82 9.76 -0.08 3.07
CA ILE A 82 9.38 -0.86 1.88
C ILE A 82 10.43 -0.72 0.76
N GLU A 83 10.99 0.47 0.56
CA GLU A 83 12.03 0.70 -0.46
C GLU A 83 13.35 0.02 -0.10
N ILE A 84 13.78 0.09 1.17
CA ILE A 84 14.95 -0.63 1.69
C ILE A 84 14.75 -2.13 1.53
N GLU A 85 13.64 -2.71 1.97
CA GLU A 85 13.36 -4.14 1.81
C GLU A 85 13.34 -4.58 0.33
N ARG A 86 12.81 -3.75 -0.57
CA ARG A 86 12.80 -4.03 -2.02
C ARG A 86 14.20 -3.97 -2.63
N SER A 87 15.10 -3.12 -2.13
CA SER A 87 16.49 -3.09 -2.57
C SER A 87 17.28 -4.29 -2.05
N MET A 88 17.08 -4.69 -0.79
CA MET A 88 17.73 -5.87 -0.20
C MET A 88 17.26 -7.18 -0.85
N LYS A 89 15.98 -7.31 -1.21
CA LYS A 89 15.47 -8.47 -1.97
C LYS A 89 16.06 -8.56 -3.38
N ARG A 90 16.28 -7.43 -4.06
CA ARG A 90 16.93 -7.41 -5.38
C ARG A 90 18.45 -7.65 -5.31
N GLY A 91 19.09 -7.32 -4.19
CA GLY A 91 20.51 -7.64 -3.95
C GLY A 91 20.78 -9.12 -3.64
N ASN A 92 19.76 -9.90 -3.26
CA ASN A 92 19.90 -11.33 -2.95
C ASN A 92 19.68 -12.25 -4.16
N GLU A 93 19.38 -11.72 -5.35
CA GLU A 93 19.24 -12.51 -6.59
C GLU A 93 20.54 -12.54 -7.42
N SER A 94 21.65 -12.03 -6.88
CA SER A 94 22.96 -12.09 -7.52
C SER A 94 24.01 -12.17 -6.44
N PHE A 95 24.43 -13.39 -6.07
CA PHE A 95 25.79 -13.80 -5.74
C PHE A 95 25.76 -15.16 -5.02
N THR A 96 25.80 -16.24 -5.81
CA THR A 96 26.43 -17.55 -5.57
C THR A 96 25.90 -18.44 -6.71
N SER A 97 26.66 -18.91 -7.69
CA SER A 97 27.89 -19.70 -7.57
C SER A 97 28.54 -19.93 -8.94
N SER A 98 29.88 -19.91 -8.99
CA SER A 98 30.82 -20.70 -9.82
C SER A 98 32.14 -19.91 -9.90
N SER A 99 33.35 -20.45 -9.89
CA SER A 99 33.92 -21.77 -9.64
C SER A 99 35.46 -21.57 -9.74
N VAL A 100 36.19 -21.87 -8.66
CA VAL A 100 37.49 -22.59 -8.61
C VAL A 100 38.75 -22.04 -9.37
N GLU A 101 39.83 -21.84 -8.58
CA GLU A 101 41.31 -21.98 -8.84
C GLU A 101 42.07 -20.90 -9.66
N THR A 102 43.32 -20.44 -9.37
CA THR A 102 44.55 -21.00 -8.75
C THR A 102 45.55 -19.88 -8.27
N SER A 103 46.43 -20.18 -7.27
CA SER A 103 47.90 -19.86 -7.13
C SER A 103 48.41 -18.39 -7.24
N THR A 104 49.31 -17.76 -6.43
CA THR A 104 50.45 -18.17 -5.56
C THR A 104 50.93 -16.98 -4.65
N LYS A 105 51.27 -17.25 -3.37
CA LYS A 105 52.24 -16.59 -2.43
C LYS A 105 52.00 -15.19 -1.75
N PRO A 106 52.57 -14.96 -0.52
CA PRO A 106 51.86 -14.26 0.59
C PRO A 106 52.61 -13.14 1.39
N LEU A 107 51.83 -12.40 2.22
CA LEU A 107 52.11 -11.64 3.49
C LEU A 107 52.95 -10.32 3.48
N PRO A 108 52.82 -9.39 4.49
CA PRO A 108 52.34 -9.61 5.87
C PRO A 108 51.33 -8.63 6.54
N LEU A 109 50.58 -9.23 7.48
CA LEU A 109 50.15 -8.80 8.82
C LEU A 109 49.44 -7.45 9.05
N SER A 110 48.22 -7.54 9.57
CA SER A 110 47.81 -6.79 10.77
C SER A 110 46.85 -7.63 11.62
N GLU A 111 47.20 -7.70 12.89
CA GLU A 111 46.58 -8.46 13.97
C GLU A 111 45.14 -7.99 14.21
N ASP A 112 44.19 -8.93 14.23
CA ASP A 112 43.07 -8.93 15.17
C ASP A 112 42.32 -10.25 15.03
N ALA A 113 42.82 -11.23 15.77
CA ALA A 113 42.30 -12.58 15.83
C ALA A 113 41.01 -12.63 16.66
N ILE A 114 39.86 -12.39 16.02
CA ILE A 114 38.58 -12.86 16.59
C ILE A 114 38.46 -14.35 16.30
N SER A 115 39.14 -15.15 17.12
CA SER A 115 39.06 -16.60 17.18
C SER A 115 37.62 -17.01 17.55
N CYS A 116 36.76 -17.21 16.55
CA CYS A 116 35.41 -17.75 16.71
C CYS A 116 35.49 -19.27 17.00
N LYS A 117 35.82 -19.63 18.25
CA LYS A 117 35.68 -21.01 18.73
C LYS A 117 34.20 -21.29 19.00
N ARG A 118 33.65 -22.10 18.10
CA ARG A 118 32.34 -22.73 18.11
C ARG A 118 32.16 -23.60 19.37
N THR A 119 31.56 -23.08 20.44
CA THR A 119 31.10 -23.90 21.58
C THR A 119 29.65 -24.31 21.37
N MET A 120 29.42 -25.62 21.23
CA MET A 120 28.08 -26.21 21.18
C MET A 120 27.35 -26.01 22.52
N PRO A 121 26.04 -25.71 22.53
CA PRO A 121 25.31 -25.55 23.79
C PRO A 121 25.25 -26.89 24.52
N THR A 122 25.84 -26.92 25.72
CA THR A 122 25.86 -28.11 26.58
C THR A 122 24.48 -28.27 27.25
N ILE A 123 23.85 -29.42 27.07
CA ILE A 123 22.60 -29.78 27.74
C ILE A 123 22.89 -29.92 29.23
N PHE A 124 22.25 -29.08 30.06
CA PHE A 124 22.41 -29.13 31.51
C PHE A 124 21.64 -30.33 32.08
N VAL A 125 22.37 -31.34 32.54
CA VAL A 125 21.81 -32.48 33.28
C VAL A 125 21.91 -32.20 34.78
N PRO A 126 20.80 -32.11 35.54
CA PRO A 126 20.86 -31.93 36.98
C PRO A 126 21.46 -33.16 37.66
N LYS A 127 22.64 -32.98 38.26
CA LYS A 127 23.37 -34.00 39.00
C LYS A 127 22.62 -34.32 40.30
N LYS A 128 22.15 -35.55 40.47
CA LYS A 128 21.54 -36.03 41.73
C LYS A 128 22.63 -36.03 42.82
N ARG A 129 22.55 -35.13 43.80
CA ARG A 129 23.35 -35.20 45.03
C ARG A 129 22.55 -35.88 46.13
N GLY A 130 23.25 -36.76 46.84
CA GLY A 130 22.73 -37.69 47.83
C GLY A 130 22.02 -37.03 49.01
N ALA A 131 21.14 -37.84 49.60
CA ALA A 131 20.34 -37.53 50.76
C ALA A 131 21.19 -37.24 52.00
N VAL A 132 20.83 -36.17 52.71
CA VAL A 132 21.15 -35.94 54.13
C VAL A 132 19.82 -35.63 54.81
N PRO A 133 19.44 -36.33 55.90
CA PRO A 133 18.13 -36.15 56.50
C PRO A 133 18.17 -34.96 57.46
N VAL A 134 17.22 -34.03 57.32
CA VAL A 134 16.94 -33.02 58.34
C VAL A 134 15.53 -33.21 58.84
N ALA A 135 15.44 -33.16 60.17
CA ALA A 135 14.34 -33.55 61.03
C ALA A 135 13.01 -32.85 60.75
N CYS A 136 11.95 -33.58 61.11
CA CYS A 136 10.53 -33.22 61.08
C CYS A 136 10.22 -31.83 61.66
N GLN A 137 9.49 -30.99 60.90
CA GLN A 137 8.43 -30.12 61.44
C GLN A 137 7.25 -29.99 60.44
N LYS A 138 6.05 -29.86 61.00
CA LYS A 138 4.69 -30.03 60.44
C LYS A 138 4.30 -29.01 59.34
N PRO A 139 3.24 -29.27 58.53
CA PRO A 139 2.92 -28.46 57.36
C PRO A 139 2.07 -27.23 57.72
N GLN A 140 2.55 -26.04 57.34
CA GLN A 140 1.69 -24.90 57.11
C GLN A 140 1.45 -24.79 55.60
N LYS A 141 0.17 -24.82 55.20
CA LYS A 141 -0.29 -24.50 53.85
C LYS A 141 0.16 -23.08 53.48
N PRO A 142 0.74 -22.84 52.29
CA PRO A 142 0.61 -21.56 51.63
C PRO A 142 -0.43 -21.69 50.52
N GLU A 143 -1.50 -20.92 50.69
CA GLU A 143 -2.48 -20.58 49.67
C GLU A 143 -1.76 -19.96 48.47
N VAL A 144 -1.73 -20.67 47.34
CA VAL A 144 -1.13 -20.21 46.09
C VAL A 144 -2.07 -19.18 45.46
N GLN A 145 -1.87 -17.91 45.77
CA GLN A 145 -2.43 -16.82 44.98
C GLN A 145 -1.65 -16.74 43.65
N ILE A 146 -2.26 -17.23 42.58
CA ILE A 146 -1.77 -17.03 41.21
C ILE A 146 -1.99 -15.54 40.87
N PRO A 147 -0.98 -14.80 40.38
CA PRO A 147 -1.15 -13.38 40.06
C PRO A 147 -2.18 -13.18 38.94
N GLU A 148 -3.26 -12.44 39.22
CA GLU A 148 -4.35 -12.09 38.30
C GLU A 148 -3.88 -11.35 37.02
N ILE A 149 -2.64 -10.90 37.01
CA ILE A 149 -1.98 -10.14 35.93
C ILE A 149 -1.94 -10.95 34.62
N ASN A 150 -1.82 -12.28 34.68
CA ASN A 150 -1.72 -13.11 33.47
C ASN A 150 -3.06 -13.36 32.77
N ARG A 151 -4.20 -13.36 33.50
CA ARG A 151 -5.53 -13.63 32.93
C ARG A 151 -6.03 -12.48 32.05
N ILE A 152 -5.76 -11.25 32.45
CA ILE A 152 -6.14 -10.03 31.70
C ILE A 152 -5.35 -9.94 30.37
N SER A 153 -4.15 -10.52 30.29
CA SER A 153 -3.32 -10.47 29.08
C SER A 153 -3.85 -11.36 27.95
N VAL A 154 -4.45 -12.51 28.27
CA VAL A 154 -4.93 -13.48 27.28
C VAL A 154 -6.24 -12.99 26.65
N GLU A 155 -7.16 -12.44 27.45
CA GLU A 155 -8.41 -11.87 26.93
C GLU A 155 -8.16 -10.66 26.01
N LYS A 156 -7.15 -9.84 26.33
CA LYS A 156 -6.76 -8.71 25.46
C LYS A 156 -6.22 -9.20 24.12
N LYS A 157 -5.37 -10.23 24.11
CA LYS A 157 -4.85 -10.86 22.88
C LYS A 157 -5.96 -11.45 22.01
N MET A 158 -6.90 -12.19 22.60
CA MET A 158 -8.04 -12.78 21.88
C MET A 158 -9.01 -11.73 21.29
N LYS A 159 -9.10 -10.54 21.89
CA LYS A 159 -9.87 -9.42 21.35
C LYS A 159 -9.13 -8.71 20.21
N GLU A 160 -7.80 -8.64 20.29
CA GLU A 160 -6.95 -8.04 19.27
C GLU A 160 -6.87 -8.93 18.02
N GLU A 161 -6.72 -10.24 18.18
CA GLU A 161 -6.79 -11.21 17.06
C GLU A 161 -8.12 -11.13 16.32
N ARG A 162 -9.25 -11.06 17.04
CA ARG A 162 -10.57 -10.88 16.41
C ARG A 162 -10.69 -9.58 15.62
N ARG A 163 -10.11 -8.48 16.11
CA ARG A 163 -10.09 -7.20 15.39
C ARG A 163 -9.25 -7.27 14.12
N ILE A 164 -8.14 -8.01 14.17
CA ILE A 164 -7.26 -8.22 13.01
C ILE A 164 -7.98 -9.07 11.95
N GLU A 165 -8.64 -10.14 12.36
CA GLU A 165 -9.43 -11.00 11.46
C GLU A 165 -10.58 -10.22 10.81
N GLU A 166 -11.35 -9.47 11.59
CA GLU A 166 -12.45 -8.64 11.08
C GLU A 166 -11.95 -7.59 10.07
N TYR A 167 -10.79 -6.97 10.34
CA TYR A 167 -10.17 -6.03 9.40
C TYR A 167 -9.77 -6.70 8.08
N LEU A 168 -9.22 -7.92 8.13
CA LEU A 168 -8.82 -8.68 6.95
C LEU A 168 -10.04 -9.11 6.13
N GLU A 169 -11.13 -9.55 6.77
CA GLU A 169 -12.38 -9.86 6.08
C GLU A 169 -12.99 -8.62 5.43
N ARG A 170 -13.02 -7.50 6.15
CA ARG A 170 -13.53 -6.22 5.61
C ARG A 170 -12.72 -5.76 4.39
N LYS A 171 -11.40 -5.94 4.41
CA LYS A 171 -10.53 -5.67 3.25
C LYS A 171 -10.86 -6.55 2.04
N LYS A 172 -11.14 -7.85 2.26
CA LYS A 172 -11.54 -8.77 1.18
C LYS A 172 -12.86 -8.34 0.55
N LEU A 173 -13.86 -8.02 1.38
CA LEU A 173 -15.18 -7.56 0.89
C LEU A 173 -15.06 -6.29 0.05
N ILE A 174 -14.29 -5.30 0.51
CA ILE A 174 -14.07 -4.05 -0.24
C ILE A 174 -13.38 -4.32 -1.59
N ALA A 175 -12.42 -5.24 -1.63
CA ALA A 175 -11.74 -5.59 -2.87
C ALA A 175 -12.67 -6.29 -3.86
N GLU A 176 -13.58 -7.14 -3.38
CA GLU A 176 -14.56 -7.83 -4.21
C GLU A 176 -15.64 -6.87 -4.74
N GLU A 177 -16.14 -5.97 -3.90
CA GLU A 177 -17.12 -4.94 -4.28
C GLU A 177 -16.55 -4.02 -5.37
N LYS A 178 -15.30 -3.56 -5.22
CA LYS A 178 -14.61 -2.76 -6.26
C LYS A 178 -14.50 -3.49 -7.59
N LYS A 179 -14.21 -4.80 -7.58
CA LYS A 179 -14.18 -5.61 -8.80
C LYS A 179 -15.56 -5.69 -9.46
N ARG A 180 -16.63 -5.80 -8.66
CA ARG A 180 -18.02 -5.78 -9.17
C ARG A 180 -18.38 -4.40 -9.74
N GLU A 181 -18.02 -3.32 -9.07
CA GLU A 181 -18.24 -1.96 -9.57
C GLU A 181 -17.49 -1.69 -10.89
N GLU A 182 -16.23 -2.12 -10.99
CA GLU A 182 -15.45 -2.01 -12.23
C GLU A 182 -16.10 -2.83 -13.35
N ALA A 183 -16.56 -4.05 -13.07
CA ALA A 183 -17.28 -4.88 -14.04
C ALA A 183 -18.58 -4.21 -14.51
N ILE A 184 -19.33 -3.57 -13.61
CA ILE A 184 -20.55 -2.81 -13.95
C ILE A 184 -20.21 -1.57 -14.79
N ARG A 185 -19.12 -0.85 -14.49
CA ARG A 185 -18.68 0.30 -15.30
C ARG A 185 -18.30 -0.14 -16.71
N VAL A 186 -17.53 -1.22 -16.84
CA VAL A 186 -17.12 -1.77 -18.13
C VAL A 186 -18.32 -2.26 -18.93
N SER A 187 -19.27 -2.96 -18.29
CA SER A 187 -20.50 -3.42 -18.97
C SER A 187 -21.35 -2.25 -19.44
N LYS A 188 -21.48 -1.18 -18.63
CA LYS A 188 -22.20 0.03 -19.01
C LYS A 188 -21.59 0.72 -20.25
N VAL A 189 -20.27 0.84 -20.30
CA VAL A 189 -19.56 1.40 -21.47
C VAL A 189 -19.77 0.53 -22.71
N LYS A 190 -19.66 -0.79 -22.56
CA LYS A 190 -19.87 -1.74 -23.67
C LYS A 190 -21.29 -1.66 -24.22
N ASN A 191 -22.30 -1.63 -23.34
CA ASN A 191 -23.71 -1.51 -23.74
C ASN A 191 -23.98 -0.17 -24.45
N ALA A 192 -23.43 0.94 -23.94
CA ALA A 192 -23.57 2.24 -24.60
C ALA A 192 -22.96 2.25 -26.01
N PHE A 193 -21.82 1.57 -26.19
CA PHE A 193 -21.19 1.43 -27.51
C PHE A 193 -22.04 0.59 -28.46
N GLU A 194 -22.59 -0.53 -27.99
CA GLU A 194 -23.49 -1.38 -28.79
C GLU A 194 -24.78 -0.64 -29.17
N GLU A 195 -25.36 0.14 -28.25
CA GLU A 195 -26.53 0.99 -28.51
C GLU A 195 -26.22 2.07 -29.55
N ALA A 196 -25.09 2.77 -29.44
CA ALA A 196 -24.66 3.76 -30.42
C ALA A 196 -24.46 3.14 -31.81
N ARG A 197 -23.90 1.92 -31.87
CA ARG A 197 -23.76 1.17 -33.12
C ARG A 197 -25.13 0.82 -33.72
N LEU A 198 -26.09 0.43 -32.90
CA LEU A 198 -27.45 0.12 -33.34
C LEU A 198 -28.16 1.37 -33.89
N LYS A 199 -28.04 2.50 -33.18
CA LYS A 199 -28.58 3.80 -33.60
C LYS A 199 -28.00 4.24 -34.94
N ARG A 200 -26.68 4.15 -35.15
CA ARG A 200 -26.05 4.48 -36.43
C ARG A 200 -26.55 3.59 -37.58
N LYS A 201 -26.81 2.30 -37.32
CA LYS A 201 -27.41 1.40 -38.31
C LYS A 201 -28.85 1.80 -38.65
N GLN A 202 -29.66 2.13 -37.64
CA GLN A 202 -31.05 2.57 -37.86
C GLN A 202 -31.11 3.90 -38.61
N GLU A 203 -30.23 4.84 -38.27
CA GLU A 203 -30.12 6.13 -38.95
C GLU A 203 -29.70 5.95 -40.42
N ALA A 204 -28.74 5.08 -40.71
CA ALA A 204 -28.33 4.76 -42.08
C ALA A 204 -29.46 4.12 -42.90
N MET A 205 -30.26 3.24 -42.29
CA MET A 205 -31.45 2.66 -42.95
C MET A 205 -32.50 3.75 -43.23
N LYS A 206 -32.78 4.62 -42.25
CA LYS A 206 -33.72 5.73 -42.40
C LYS A 206 -33.26 6.74 -43.46
N ALA A 207 -31.97 7.08 -43.52
CA ALA A 207 -31.41 7.96 -44.54
C ALA A 207 -31.51 7.34 -45.96
N ARG A 208 -31.42 6.01 -46.04
CA ARG A 208 -31.59 5.26 -47.30
C ARG A 208 -33.05 5.24 -47.76
N GLU A 209 -34.01 5.11 -46.83
CA GLU A 209 -35.44 5.23 -47.10
C GLU A 209 -35.86 6.66 -47.48
N GLN A 210 -35.20 7.67 -46.92
CA GLN A 210 -35.41 9.09 -47.23
C GLN A 210 -34.72 9.54 -48.53
N GLY A 211 -34.14 8.62 -49.32
CA GLY A 211 -33.60 8.92 -50.65
C GLY A 211 -32.31 9.76 -50.66
N PHE A 212 -31.65 9.97 -49.51
CA PHE A 212 -30.49 10.87 -49.40
C PHE A 212 -29.23 10.39 -50.15
N TRP A 213 -29.26 9.19 -50.74
CA TRP A 213 -28.16 8.60 -51.52
C TRP A 213 -28.46 8.44 -53.02
N GLU A 214 -29.56 8.99 -53.52
CA GLU A 214 -29.94 8.85 -54.94
C GLU A 214 -29.31 9.91 -55.86
N GLU A 215 -28.54 10.85 -55.32
CA GLU A 215 -27.94 11.95 -56.10
C GLU A 215 -26.43 12.05 -55.85
N ASP A 216 -25.69 11.02 -56.30
CA ASP A 216 -24.31 11.12 -56.83
C ASP A 216 -23.71 9.72 -57.01
N GLN A 217 -24.23 8.96 -57.98
CA GLN A 217 -23.43 7.86 -58.52
C GLN A 217 -22.28 8.44 -59.36
N PRO A 218 -20.99 8.18 -59.03
CA PRO A 218 -19.90 8.57 -59.90
C PRO A 218 -20.02 7.79 -61.21
N LYS A 219 -20.36 8.50 -62.29
CA LYS A 219 -20.43 7.96 -63.65
C LYS A 219 -19.16 7.16 -63.94
N PRO A 220 -19.25 5.89 -64.40
CA PRO A 220 -18.07 5.08 -64.66
C PRO A 220 -17.19 5.77 -65.71
N LYS A 221 -15.94 6.06 -65.34
CA LYS A 221 -14.92 6.58 -66.25
C LYS A 221 -14.70 5.54 -67.36
N LYS A 222 -15.11 5.87 -68.59
CA LYS A 222 -14.83 5.03 -69.77
C LYS A 222 -13.32 4.89 -69.93
N ALA A 223 -12.81 3.67 -69.77
CA ALA A 223 -11.41 3.35 -70.07
C ALA A 223 -11.15 3.57 -71.56
N LYS A 224 -10.27 4.53 -71.90
CA LYS A 224 -9.76 4.67 -73.26
C LYS A 224 -8.77 3.54 -73.51
N TYR A 225 -9.23 2.46 -74.15
CA TYR A 225 -8.35 1.42 -74.69
C TYR A 225 -7.47 2.02 -75.79
N SER A 226 -6.20 2.29 -75.47
CA SER A 226 -5.15 2.57 -76.43
C SER A 226 -4.73 1.27 -77.09
N LYS A 227 -5.23 1.01 -78.31
CA LYS A 227 -4.82 -0.13 -79.14
C LYS A 227 -3.41 0.12 -79.68
N ARG A 228 -2.38 -0.45 -79.07
CA ARG A 228 -1.05 -0.52 -79.68
C ARG A 228 -1.11 -1.56 -80.81
N ARG A 229 -0.90 -1.11 -82.04
CA ARG A 229 -0.59 -1.96 -83.21
C ARG A 229 0.87 -2.39 -83.07
N TRP A 230 1.11 -3.70 -83.11
CA TRP A 230 2.40 -4.26 -83.49
C TRP A 230 2.44 -4.36 -85.02
#